data_AF-A0A8H7QSW5-F1
#
_entry.id   AF-A0A8H7QSW5-F1
#
_cell.length_a   1.000
_cell.length_b   1.000
_cell.length_c   1.000
_cell.angle_alpha   90.00
_cell.angle_beta   90.00
_cell.angle_gamma   90.00
#
_symmetry.space_group_name_H-M   'P 1'
#
loop_
_entity.id
_entity.type
_entity.pdbx_description
1 polymer ?
#
loop_
_entity_poly.entity_id
_entity_poly.type
_entity_poly.pdbx_seq_one_letter_code
_entity_poly.pdbx_strand_id
1 'polypeptide(L)'
;MNNYNNYQNNCTRYPPPTKELIELKKKRNETVYLPLLCSALTQEAKFNKNFTNAEWLFNEIMIDYKLRECQERYFTENDEKLFAKSISTMVRYASTPAKAMHYATLFFKEYNERIRSPSRELVIFTNLIFAHTNQQSQENMAMALNITKLVLQIGVYKMDSSCFQDNTDNQFFADPVEVFTTVTKRVLQHFRLTLSSDKTELVPSVRYSDF
;
A
#
# COMPACT_ATOMS: atom_id res chain seq x y z
N MET A 1 -37.18 14.00 17.07
CA MET A 1 -37.76 12.70 16.66
C MET A 1 -37.07 12.25 15.38
N ASN A 2 -36.54 11.03 15.38
CA ASN A 2 -35.99 10.21 14.28
C ASN A 2 -34.75 10.79 13.56
N ASN A 3 -33.51 10.53 13.97
CA ASN A 3 -32.80 9.24 14.13
C ASN A 3 -32.73 8.40 12.84
N TYR A 4 -31.67 8.59 12.05
CA TYR A 4 -31.10 7.59 11.14
C TYR A 4 -29.57 7.72 11.11
N ASN A 5 -28.96 7.35 12.23
CA ASN A 5 -27.60 6.82 12.26
C ASN A 5 -27.67 5.36 11.80
N ASN A 6 -27.11 5.05 10.63
CA ASN A 6 -26.93 3.70 10.08
C ASN A 6 -25.82 3.85 9.02
N TYR A 7 -24.58 3.41 9.17
CA TYR A 7 -24.09 2.19 9.80
C TYR A 7 -22.66 2.38 10.31
N GLN A 8 -22.48 2.28 11.63
CA GLN A 8 -21.32 1.59 12.18
C GLN A 8 -21.48 0.09 11.89
N ASN A 9 -20.57 -0.51 11.11
CA ASN A 9 -20.03 -1.87 11.34
C ASN A 9 -19.13 -2.32 10.16
N ASN A 10 -17.88 -1.85 10.14
CA ASN A 10 -16.81 -2.52 9.41
C ASN A 10 -15.81 -3.25 10.34
N CYS A 11 -16.14 -3.36 11.64
CA CYS A 11 -15.52 -4.33 12.53
C CYS A 11 -16.28 -5.65 12.43
N THR A 12 -15.58 -6.68 11.95
CA THR A 12 -15.86 -8.11 12.19
C THR A 12 -17.20 -8.65 11.69
N ARG A 13 -17.37 -8.82 10.36
CA ARG A 13 -18.20 -9.93 9.87
C ARG A 13 -17.47 -11.23 10.22
N TYR A 14 -18.00 -11.97 11.17
CA TYR A 14 -17.53 -13.31 11.50
C TYR A 14 -18.41 -14.34 10.78
N PRO A 15 -17.83 -15.38 10.15
CA PRO A 15 -16.40 -15.59 9.98
C PRO A 15 -15.77 -14.53 9.04
N PRO A 16 -14.51 -14.12 9.28
CA PRO A 16 -13.81 -13.20 8.39
C PRO A 16 -13.71 -13.82 6.99
N PRO A 17 -13.70 -13.02 5.92
CA PRO A 17 -13.58 -13.56 4.57
C PRO A 17 -12.19 -14.18 4.40
N THR A 18 -12.13 -15.44 3.96
CA THR A 18 -10.88 -16.17 3.68
C THR A 18 -10.89 -16.72 2.26
N LYS A 19 -9.78 -17.29 1.82
CA LYS A 19 -9.72 -18.01 0.53
C LYS A 19 -10.79 -19.09 0.42
N GLU A 20 -11.01 -19.87 1.49
CA GLU A 20 -11.96 -20.98 1.49
C GLU A 20 -13.40 -20.51 1.26
N LEU A 21 -13.77 -19.34 1.81
CA LEU A 21 -15.07 -18.71 1.55
C LEU A 21 -15.23 -18.35 0.07
N ILE A 22 -14.19 -17.77 -0.55
CA ILE A 22 -14.21 -17.41 -1.97
C ILE A 22 -14.37 -18.66 -2.83
N GLU A 23 -13.59 -19.71 -2.56
CA GLU A 23 -13.68 -20.99 -3.28
C GLU A 23 -15.08 -21.62 -3.13
N LEU A 24 -15.66 -21.60 -1.94
CA LEU A 24 -17.01 -22.10 -1.70
C LEU A 24 -18.06 -21.35 -2.52
N LYS A 25 -17.98 -20.01 -2.53
CA LYS A 25 -18.89 -19.16 -3.32
C LYS A 25 -18.76 -19.44 -4.82
N LYS A 26 -17.53 -19.54 -5.33
CA LYS A 26 -17.26 -19.90 -6.74
C LYS A 26 -17.82 -21.28 -7.08
N LYS A 27 -17.63 -22.29 -6.22
CA LYS A 27 -18.19 -23.64 -6.41
C LYS A 27 -19.73 -23.66 -6.44
N ARG A 28 -20.38 -22.72 -5.75
CA ARG A 28 -21.84 -22.56 -5.72
C ARG A 28 -22.39 -21.65 -6.82
N ASN A 29 -21.54 -21.16 -7.74
CA ASN A 29 -21.89 -20.14 -8.73
C ASN A 29 -22.47 -18.85 -8.11
N GLU A 30 -22.07 -18.53 -6.87
CA GLU A 30 -22.41 -17.27 -6.23
C GLU A 30 -21.50 -16.15 -6.73
N THR A 31 -22.04 -14.94 -6.87
CA THR A 31 -21.24 -13.77 -7.25
C THR A 31 -20.20 -13.44 -6.17
N VAL A 32 -18.94 -13.31 -6.60
CA VAL A 32 -17.83 -12.87 -5.76
C VAL A 32 -17.44 -11.44 -6.19
N TYR A 33 -17.76 -10.48 -5.33
CA TYR A 33 -17.48 -9.07 -5.61
C TYR A 33 -16.07 -8.65 -5.18
N LEU A 34 -15.49 -7.66 -5.87
CA LEU A 34 -14.16 -7.12 -5.58
C LEU A 34 -13.94 -6.73 -4.10
N PRO A 35 -14.86 -6.05 -3.39
CA PRO A 35 -14.67 -5.74 -1.98
C PRO A 35 -14.47 -6.99 -1.09
N LEU A 36 -15.14 -8.10 -1.43
CA LEU A 36 -14.99 -9.35 -0.70
C LEU A 36 -13.62 -9.99 -0.96
N LEU A 37 -13.15 -9.96 -2.22
CA LEU A 37 -11.80 -10.42 -2.58
C LEU A 37 -10.72 -9.60 -1.88
N CYS A 38 -10.81 -8.26 -1.91
CA CYS A 38 -9.83 -7.38 -1.24
C CYS A 38 -9.81 -7.58 0.28
N SER A 39 -10.98 -7.82 0.88
CA SER A 39 -11.09 -8.12 2.31
C SER A 39 -10.49 -9.47 2.66
N ALA A 40 -10.75 -10.50 1.84
CA ALA A 40 -10.13 -11.82 2.00
C ALA A 40 -8.61 -11.76 1.82
N LEU A 41 -8.13 -11.02 0.83
CA LEU A 41 -6.69 -10.84 0.58
C LEU A 41 -6.02 -10.20 1.80
N THR A 42 -6.63 -9.15 2.36
CA THR A 42 -6.13 -8.51 3.59
C THR A 42 -6.14 -9.49 4.76
N GLN A 43 -7.20 -10.29 4.91
CA GLN A 43 -7.29 -11.31 5.95
C GLN A 43 -6.13 -12.30 5.87
N GLU A 44 -5.89 -12.86 4.68
CA GLU A 44 -4.83 -13.84 4.47
C GLU A 44 -3.43 -13.24 4.65
N ALA A 45 -3.17 -12.09 4.03
CA ALA A 45 -1.85 -11.47 4.03
C ALA A 45 -1.45 -10.90 5.41
N LYS A 46 -2.35 -10.12 6.04
CA LYS A 46 -2.06 -9.38 7.27
C LYS A 46 -2.26 -10.23 8.52
N PHE A 47 -3.39 -10.92 8.63
CA PHE A 47 -3.82 -11.53 9.88
C PHE A 47 -3.46 -13.01 9.96
N ASN A 48 -3.74 -13.78 8.90
CA ASN A 48 -3.36 -15.20 8.84
C ASN A 48 -1.87 -15.40 8.50
N LYS A 49 -1.20 -14.36 7.99
CA LYS A 49 0.19 -14.40 7.49
C LYS A 49 0.40 -15.49 6.42
N ASN A 50 -0.64 -15.82 5.68
CA ASN A 50 -0.62 -16.83 4.62
C ASN A 50 -0.50 -16.13 3.26
N PHE A 51 0.75 -15.81 2.88
CA PHE A 51 0.98 -15.08 1.64
C PHE A 51 0.61 -15.88 0.39
N THR A 52 0.74 -17.21 0.41
CA THR A 52 0.33 -18.07 -0.71
C THR A 52 -1.16 -17.93 -1.01
N ASN A 53 -2.01 -17.90 0.02
CA ASN A 53 -3.43 -17.65 -0.14
C ASN A 53 -3.71 -16.23 -0.63
N ALA A 54 -2.96 -15.24 -0.14
CA ALA A 54 -3.06 -13.86 -0.61
C ALA A 54 -2.70 -13.72 -2.09
N GLU A 55 -1.66 -14.40 -2.58
CA GLU A 55 -1.26 -14.41 -4.00
C GLU A 55 -2.35 -15.01 -4.88
N TRP A 56 -2.99 -16.09 -4.43
CA TRP A 56 -4.12 -16.67 -5.14
C TRP A 56 -5.29 -15.67 -5.23
N LEU A 57 -5.64 -15.02 -4.12
CA LEU A 57 -6.72 -14.01 -4.08
C LEU A 57 -6.37 -12.78 -4.93
N PHE A 58 -5.10 -12.38 -4.95
CA PHE A 58 -4.63 -11.29 -5.80
C PHE A 58 -4.78 -11.63 -7.29
N ASN A 59 -4.47 -12.87 -7.69
CA ASN A 59 -4.69 -13.33 -9.07
C ASN A 59 -6.17 -13.30 -9.45
N GLU A 60 -7.08 -13.64 -8.55
CA GLU A 60 -8.52 -13.51 -8.78
C GLU A 60 -8.95 -12.05 -8.98
N ILE A 61 -8.42 -11.12 -8.18
CA ILE A 61 -8.64 -9.68 -8.34
C ILE A 61 -8.12 -9.19 -9.70
N MET A 62 -6.93 -9.66 -10.11
CA MET A 62 -6.34 -9.32 -11.41
C MET A 62 -7.16 -9.82 -12.59
N ILE A 63 -7.77 -11.00 -12.48
CA ILE A 63 -8.68 -11.56 -13.49
C ILE A 63 -9.94 -10.71 -13.57
N ASP A 64 -10.58 -10.39 -12.44
CA ASP A 64 -11.76 -9.50 -12.40
C ASP A 64 -11.44 -8.12 -12.98
N TYR A 65 -10.28 -7.55 -12.66
CA TYR A 65 -9.81 -6.28 -13.22
C TYR A 65 -9.73 -6.32 -14.75
N LYS A 66 -9.01 -7.30 -15.32
CA LYS A 66 -8.84 -7.44 -16.76
C LYS A 66 -10.16 -7.68 -17.49
N LEU A 67 -11.05 -8.50 -16.92
CA LEU A 67 -12.34 -8.80 -17.53
C LEU A 67 -13.22 -7.55 -17.68
N ARG A 68 -13.24 -6.66 -16.68
CA ARG A 68 -14.06 -5.45 -16.72
C ARG A 68 -13.47 -4.37 -17.61
N GLU A 69 -12.15 -4.19 -17.60
CA GLU A 69 -11.47 -3.27 -18.53
C GLU A 69 -11.71 -3.66 -20.00
N CYS A 70 -11.75 -4.96 -20.32
CA CYS A 70 -12.07 -5.42 -21.68
C CYS A 70 -13.53 -5.25 -22.11
N GLN A 71 -14.48 -5.09 -21.17
CA GLN A 71 -15.92 -5.05 -21.45
C GLN A 71 -16.48 -3.62 -21.57
N GLU A 72 -15.61 -2.60 -21.66
CA GLU A 72 -15.97 -1.17 -21.64
C GLU A 72 -16.81 -0.72 -20.42
N ARG A 73 -17.02 -1.62 -19.44
CA ARG A 73 -17.52 -1.28 -18.11
C ARG A 73 -16.33 -0.83 -17.28
N TYR A 74 -16.03 0.46 -17.36
CA TYR A 74 -14.99 1.08 -16.56
C TYR A 74 -15.19 0.76 -15.07
N PHE A 75 -14.08 0.46 -14.39
CA PHE A 75 -14.01 0.47 -12.93
C PHE A 75 -14.56 1.79 -12.40
N THR A 76 -15.36 1.73 -11.32
CA THR A 76 -15.69 2.96 -10.59
C THR A 76 -14.46 3.46 -9.84
N GLU A 77 -14.41 4.75 -9.48
CA GLU A 77 -13.32 5.30 -8.67
C GLU A 77 -13.09 4.51 -7.37
N ASN A 78 -14.16 3.96 -6.78
CA ASN A 78 -14.07 3.11 -5.60
C ASN A 78 -13.43 1.75 -5.89
N ASP A 79 -13.72 1.15 -7.04
CA ASP A 79 -13.09 -0.10 -7.45
C ASP A 79 -11.60 0.10 -7.72
N GLU A 80 -11.21 1.23 -8.32
CA GLU A 80 -9.80 1.60 -8.56
C GLU A 80 -9.03 1.74 -7.25
N LYS A 81 -9.64 2.39 -6.25
CA LYS A 81 -9.10 2.51 -4.90
C LYS A 81 -8.92 1.14 -4.24
N LEU A 82 -9.94 0.28 -4.32
CA LEU A 82 -9.89 -1.08 -3.76
C LEU A 82 -8.81 -1.92 -4.43
N PHE A 83 -8.67 -1.78 -5.74
CA PHE A 83 -7.65 -2.45 -6.53
C PHE A 83 -6.24 -1.98 -6.14
N ALA A 84 -5.99 -0.66 -6.12
CA ALA A 84 -4.70 -0.11 -5.68
C ALA A 84 -4.36 -0.52 -4.23
N LYS A 85 -5.37 -0.55 -3.35
CA LYS A 85 -5.22 -1.04 -1.96
C LYS A 85 -4.84 -2.52 -1.89
N SER A 86 -5.37 -3.35 -2.79
CA SER A 86 -4.98 -4.76 -2.87
C SER A 86 -3.50 -4.91 -3.22
N ILE A 87 -2.99 -4.14 -4.19
CA ILE A 87 -1.56 -4.13 -4.55
C ILE A 87 -0.71 -3.63 -3.39
N SER A 88 -1.14 -2.54 -2.74
CA SER A 88 -0.47 -2.02 -1.54
C SER A 88 -0.38 -3.04 -0.41
N THR A 89 -1.42 -3.85 -0.23
CA THR A 89 -1.44 -4.96 0.73
C THR A 89 -0.41 -6.04 0.36
N MET A 90 -0.32 -6.40 -0.93
CA MET A 90 0.69 -7.34 -1.43
C MET A 90 2.12 -6.84 -1.23
N VAL A 91 2.38 -5.54 -1.40
CA VAL A 91 3.69 -4.93 -1.14
C VAL A 91 4.00 -4.94 0.36
N ARG A 92 3.05 -4.54 1.21
CA ARG A 92 3.26 -4.39 2.66
C ARG A 92 3.52 -5.72 3.37
N TYR A 93 2.79 -6.76 2.98
CA TYR A 93 2.78 -8.04 3.67
C TYR A 93 3.47 -9.15 2.87
N ALA A 94 4.22 -8.79 1.82
CA ALA A 94 5.06 -9.71 1.07
C ALA A 94 5.91 -10.58 1.98
N SER A 95 6.00 -11.88 1.66
CA SER A 95 6.82 -12.82 2.43
C SER A 95 8.33 -12.53 2.33
N THR A 96 8.77 -11.81 1.28
CA THR A 96 10.16 -11.38 1.09
C THR A 96 10.22 -9.99 0.47
N PRO A 97 11.33 -9.24 0.65
CA PRO A 97 11.54 -7.96 -0.02
C PRO A 97 11.51 -8.07 -1.56
N ALA A 98 12.02 -9.17 -2.12
CA ALA A 98 11.95 -9.43 -3.55
C ALA A 98 10.50 -9.54 -4.06
N LYS A 99 9.61 -10.19 -3.31
CA LYS A 99 8.18 -10.22 -3.63
C LYS A 99 7.54 -8.83 -3.50
N ALA A 100 7.89 -8.06 -2.45
CA ALA A 100 7.41 -6.69 -2.32
C ALA A 100 7.79 -5.85 -3.55
N MET A 101 9.04 -5.98 -4.01
CA MET A 101 9.54 -5.30 -5.21
C MET A 101 8.81 -5.75 -6.47
N HIS A 102 8.49 -7.04 -6.60
CA HIS A 102 7.71 -7.56 -7.72
C HIS A 102 6.33 -6.88 -7.83
N TYR A 103 5.57 -6.83 -6.72
CA TYR A 103 4.24 -6.20 -6.73
C TYR A 103 4.30 -4.68 -6.90
N ALA A 104 5.32 -4.01 -6.36
CA ALA A 104 5.52 -2.59 -6.62
C ALA A 104 5.89 -2.31 -8.08
N THR A 105 6.75 -3.14 -8.69
CA THR A 105 7.09 -3.03 -10.11
C THR A 105 5.85 -3.23 -10.99
N LEU A 106 5.02 -4.22 -10.67
CA LEU A 106 3.73 -4.41 -11.33
C LEU A 106 2.86 -3.13 -11.26
N PHE A 107 2.79 -2.51 -10.07
CA PHE A 107 2.03 -1.27 -9.87
C PHE A 107 2.49 -0.13 -10.80
N PHE A 108 3.79 0.13 -10.84
CA PHE A 108 4.34 1.27 -11.59
C PHE A 108 4.45 1.01 -13.09
N LYS A 109 4.56 -0.26 -13.52
CA LYS A 109 4.75 -0.60 -14.93
C LYS A 109 3.44 -0.78 -15.70
N GLU A 110 2.45 -1.44 -15.08
CA GLU A 110 1.27 -1.91 -15.80
C GLU A 110 0.06 -0.97 -15.68
N TYR A 111 0.07 -0.03 -14.74
CA TYR A 111 -1.07 0.86 -14.50
C TYR A 111 -0.73 2.33 -14.75
N ASN A 112 -1.77 3.11 -15.03
CA ASN A 112 -1.71 4.56 -15.33
C ASN A 112 -2.22 5.40 -14.16
N GLU A 113 -2.37 6.71 -14.37
CA GLU A 113 -2.77 7.69 -13.35
C GLU A 113 -4.14 7.43 -12.71
N ARG A 114 -5.06 6.69 -13.35
CA ARG A 114 -6.35 6.30 -12.73
C ARG A 114 -6.13 5.46 -11.47
N ILE A 115 -5.22 4.50 -11.57
CA ILE A 115 -4.84 3.64 -10.45
C ILE A 115 -3.73 4.30 -9.61
N ARG A 116 -2.79 5.01 -10.25
CA ARG A 116 -1.57 5.58 -9.65
C ARG A 116 -1.72 7.06 -9.32
N SER A 117 -2.52 7.39 -8.31
CA SER A 117 -2.47 8.74 -7.72
C SER A 117 -1.16 8.95 -6.94
N PRO A 118 -0.66 10.19 -6.79
CA PRO A 118 0.54 10.47 -5.99
C PRO A 118 0.46 9.93 -4.56
N SER A 119 -0.74 9.99 -3.95
CA SER A 119 -1.03 9.38 -2.64
C SER A 119 -0.74 7.88 -2.63
N ARG A 120 -1.26 7.15 -3.62
CA ARG A 120 -1.10 5.69 -3.71
C ARG A 120 0.33 5.29 -4.03
N GLU A 121 1.01 6.03 -4.91
CA GLU A 121 2.44 5.82 -5.20
C GLU A 121 3.29 5.97 -3.93
N LEU A 122 3.05 7.01 -3.12
CA LEU A 122 3.75 7.24 -1.87
C LEU A 122 3.51 6.11 -0.85
N VAL A 123 2.28 5.58 -0.79
CA VAL A 123 1.95 4.41 0.04
C VAL A 123 2.75 3.18 -0.40
N ILE A 124 2.87 2.94 -1.71
CA ILE A 124 3.66 1.81 -2.24
C ILE A 124 5.14 1.96 -1.88
N PHE A 125 5.73 3.14 -2.07
CA PHE A 125 7.12 3.40 -1.68
C PHE A 125 7.34 3.22 -0.17
N THR A 126 6.42 3.73 0.65
CA THR A 126 6.47 3.59 2.10
C THR A 126 6.42 2.11 2.53
N ASN A 127 5.58 1.32 1.87
CA ASN A 127 5.49 -0.12 2.12
C ASN A 127 6.75 -0.88 1.66
N LEU A 128 7.39 -0.47 0.56
CA LEU A 128 8.69 -1.02 0.15
C LEU A 128 9.78 -0.74 1.19
N ILE A 129 9.85 0.49 1.72
CA ILE A 129 10.81 0.83 2.79
C ILE A 129 10.56 -0.07 4.01
N PHE A 130 9.31 -0.27 4.39
CA PHE A 130 8.97 -1.17 5.50
C PHE A 130 9.38 -2.63 5.24
N ALA A 131 9.10 -3.15 4.05
CA ALA A 131 9.43 -4.54 3.69
C ALA A 131 10.94 -4.81 3.80
N HIS A 132 11.77 -3.86 3.34
CA HIS A 132 13.22 -3.99 3.42
C HIS A 132 13.74 -3.76 4.85
N THR A 133 13.24 -2.77 5.59
CA THR A 133 13.74 -2.47 6.94
C THR A 133 13.35 -3.51 8.00
N ASN A 134 12.34 -4.34 7.75
CA ASN A 134 11.99 -5.45 8.64
C ASN A 134 13.03 -6.58 8.64
N GLN A 135 13.74 -6.77 7.53
CA GLN A 135 14.82 -7.74 7.42
C GLN A 135 16.16 -6.97 7.46
N GLN A 136 16.74 -6.80 8.66
CA GLN A 136 17.88 -5.90 8.93
C GLN A 136 19.23 -6.36 8.33
N SER A 137 19.28 -6.72 7.05
CA SER A 137 20.53 -6.88 6.32
C SER A 137 21.03 -5.53 5.82
N GLN A 138 22.34 -5.41 5.62
CA GLN A 138 22.95 -4.20 5.09
C GLN A 138 22.43 -3.88 3.67
N GLU A 139 22.22 -4.91 2.86
CA GLU A 139 21.66 -4.79 1.51
C GLU A 139 20.23 -4.24 1.54
N ASN A 140 19.37 -4.76 2.43
CA ASN A 140 18.00 -4.28 2.56
C ASN A 140 17.94 -2.84 3.07
N MET A 141 18.79 -2.47 4.03
CA MET A 141 18.88 -1.08 4.47
C MET A 141 19.34 -0.15 3.35
N ALA A 142 20.32 -0.57 2.53
CA ALA A 142 20.77 0.20 1.37
C ALA A 142 19.65 0.36 0.33
N MET A 143 18.86 -0.68 0.07
CA MET A 143 17.70 -0.61 -0.82
C MET A 143 16.63 0.35 -0.27
N ALA A 144 16.33 0.28 1.02
CA ALA A 144 15.40 1.21 1.69
C ALA A 144 15.87 2.67 1.57
N LEU A 145 17.18 2.91 1.67
CA LEU A 145 17.78 4.23 1.45
C LEU A 145 17.62 4.69 -0.01
N ASN A 146 17.85 3.81 -0.99
CA ASN A 146 17.66 4.14 -2.41
C ASN A 146 16.20 4.51 -2.71
N ILE A 147 15.23 3.77 -2.16
CA ILE A 147 13.81 4.09 -2.29
C ILE A 147 13.53 5.46 -1.64
N THR A 148 14.09 5.74 -0.46
CA THR A 148 13.93 7.04 0.21
C THR A 148 14.43 8.18 -0.68
N LYS A 149 15.63 8.03 -1.27
CA LYS A 149 16.19 9.03 -2.20
C LYS A 149 15.32 9.25 -3.43
N LEU A 150 14.77 8.17 -4.01
CA LEU A 150 13.87 8.26 -5.14
C LEU A 150 12.61 9.09 -4.80
N VAL A 151 12.00 8.84 -3.65
CA VAL A 151 10.80 9.59 -3.22
C VAL A 151 11.12 11.08 -2.98
N LEU A 152 12.31 11.39 -2.47
CA LEU A 152 12.77 12.79 -2.36
C LEU A 152 12.96 13.45 -3.72
N GLN A 153 13.52 12.73 -4.70
CA GLN A 153 13.70 13.21 -6.07
C GLN A 153 12.37 13.48 -6.79
N ILE A 154 11.35 12.65 -6.53
CA ILE A 154 9.97 12.89 -6.99
C ILE A 154 9.40 14.18 -6.39
N GLY A 155 9.94 14.64 -5.25
CA GLY A 155 9.57 15.90 -4.64
C GLY A 155 8.43 15.79 -3.63
N VAL A 156 8.37 14.69 -2.86
CA VAL A 156 7.30 14.45 -1.87
C VAL A 156 7.03 15.63 -0.92
N TYR A 157 8.06 16.39 -0.53
CA TYR A 157 7.93 17.57 0.35
C TYR A 157 7.72 18.90 -0.40
N LYS A 158 7.81 18.90 -1.73
CA LYS A 158 7.59 20.08 -2.59
C LYS A 158 6.21 20.09 -3.23
N MET A 159 5.59 18.93 -3.37
CA MET A 159 4.22 18.81 -3.86
C MET A 159 3.23 19.42 -2.87
N ASP A 160 2.12 19.95 -3.37
CA ASP A 160 1.02 20.40 -2.52
C ASP A 160 0.51 19.21 -1.70
N SER A 161 0.30 19.43 -0.41
CA SER A 161 -0.34 18.48 0.50
C SER A 161 -1.65 17.90 -0.05
N SER A 162 -2.41 18.69 -0.81
CA SER A 162 -3.66 18.24 -1.44
C SER A 162 -3.44 17.14 -2.48
N CYS A 163 -2.26 17.03 -3.09
CA CYS A 163 -1.92 15.97 -4.04
C CYS A 163 -1.92 14.58 -3.40
N PHE A 164 -1.77 14.50 -2.09
CA PHE A 164 -1.75 13.25 -1.33
C PHE A 164 -3.08 12.92 -0.67
N GLN A 165 -4.10 13.77 -0.85
CA GLN A 165 -5.45 13.54 -0.34
C GLN A 165 -6.31 12.86 -1.41
N ASP A 166 -6.53 11.55 -1.27
CA ASP A 166 -7.59 10.87 -2.03
C ASP A 166 -8.94 11.25 -1.36
N ASN A 167 -9.79 12.00 -2.09
CA ASN A 167 -11.00 12.74 -1.65
C ASN A 167 -12.10 11.97 -0.85
N THR A 168 -11.88 10.75 -0.38
CA THR A 168 -12.92 9.90 0.22
C THR A 168 -12.59 9.31 1.60
N ASP A 169 -11.35 9.41 2.10
CA ASP A 169 -10.95 8.82 3.40
C ASP A 169 -10.76 9.88 4.52
N ASN A 170 -11.52 10.97 4.43
CA ASN A 170 -11.52 12.06 5.41
C ASN A 170 -12.08 11.58 6.75
N GLN A 171 -11.20 11.09 7.65
CA GLN A 171 -11.14 11.44 9.09
C GLN A 171 -10.31 10.47 9.95
N PHE A 172 -9.87 9.30 9.43
CA PHE A 172 -9.30 8.24 10.30
C PHE A 172 -7.91 7.72 9.92
N PHE A 173 -7.32 8.14 8.79
CA PHE A 173 -6.00 7.67 8.37
C PHE A 173 -4.94 8.77 8.50
N ALA A 174 -3.74 8.38 8.97
CA ALA A 174 -2.60 9.27 9.06
C ALA A 174 -2.18 9.75 7.67
N ASP A 175 -1.72 11.00 7.60
CA ASP A 175 -1.27 11.63 6.36
C ASP A 175 -0.15 10.80 5.69
N PRO A 176 -0.24 10.48 4.39
CA PRO A 176 0.77 9.66 3.71
C PRO A 176 2.20 10.20 3.80
N VAL A 177 2.38 11.53 3.80
CA VAL A 177 3.68 12.17 3.94
C VAL A 177 4.20 11.98 5.36
N GLU A 178 3.36 12.13 6.38
CA GLU A 178 3.72 11.88 7.78
C GLU A 178 4.15 10.42 8.02
N VAL A 179 3.41 9.46 7.45
CA VAL A 179 3.76 8.03 7.55
C VAL A 179 5.11 7.77 6.86
N PHE A 180 5.31 8.32 5.67
CA PHE A 180 6.60 8.25 4.97
C PHE A 180 7.74 8.85 5.80
N THR A 181 7.57 10.05 6.36
CA THR A 181 8.55 10.70 7.24
C THR A 181 8.86 9.82 8.45
N THR A 182 7.86 9.16 9.03
CA THR A 182 8.05 8.30 10.19
C THR A 182 8.83 7.03 9.84
N VAL A 183 8.49 6.37 8.74
CA VAL A 183 9.14 5.12 8.31
C VAL A 183 10.59 5.36 7.88
N THR A 184 10.88 6.51 7.25
CA THR A 184 12.23 6.86 6.79
C THR A 184 13.21 7.19 7.93
N LYS A 185 12.74 7.68 9.09
CA LYS A 185 13.61 7.99 10.24
C LYS A 185 14.56 6.86 10.60
N ARG A 186 14.06 5.61 10.60
CA ARG A 186 14.86 4.43 10.91
C ARG A 186 16.00 4.21 9.91
N VAL A 187 15.72 4.41 8.62
CA VAL A 187 16.73 4.31 7.55
C VAL A 187 17.78 5.40 7.73
N LEU A 188 17.34 6.65 7.94
CA LEU A 188 18.23 7.78 8.12
C LEU A 188 19.14 7.61 9.35
N GLN A 189 18.60 7.14 10.46
CA GLN A 189 19.37 6.84 11.67
C GLN A 189 20.42 5.75 11.43
N HIS A 190 20.09 4.68 10.69
CA HIS A 190 21.04 3.62 10.33
C HIS A 190 22.26 4.15 9.59
N PHE A 191 22.05 5.08 8.66
CA PHE A 191 23.12 5.69 7.85
C PHE A 191 23.68 7.00 8.43
N ARG A 192 23.25 7.42 9.62
CA ARG A 192 23.60 8.73 10.22
C ARG A 192 23.34 9.90 9.28
N LEU A 193 22.18 9.89 8.63
CA LEU A 193 21.71 10.94 7.73
C LEU A 193 20.55 11.72 8.37
N THR A 194 20.33 12.92 7.87
CA THR A 194 19.17 13.78 8.15
C THR A 194 18.68 14.42 6.87
N LEU A 195 17.44 14.89 6.85
CA LEU A 195 16.95 15.73 5.75
C LEU A 195 17.60 17.11 5.82
N SER A 196 17.89 17.72 4.68
CA SER A 196 18.23 19.15 4.57
C SER A 196 17.11 20.03 5.13
N SER A 197 17.39 21.30 5.40
CA SER A 197 16.40 22.24 5.95
C SER A 197 15.17 22.41 5.05
N ASP A 198 15.36 22.37 3.74
CA ASP A 198 14.32 22.40 2.71
C ASP A 198 13.76 21.01 2.36
N LYS A 199 14.23 19.95 3.05
CA LYS A 199 13.83 18.54 2.91
C LYS A 199 13.99 17.95 1.51
N THR A 200 14.89 18.50 0.69
CA THR A 200 15.09 18.03 -0.69
C THR A 200 16.20 17.00 -0.80
N GLU A 201 17.12 16.98 0.16
CA GLU A 201 18.34 16.17 0.10
C GLU A 201 18.63 15.48 1.43
N LEU A 202 19.50 14.47 1.37
CA LEU A 202 20.03 13.79 2.54
C LEU A 202 21.42 14.32 2.84
N VAL A 203 21.61 14.85 4.05
CA VAL A 203 22.89 15.37 4.53
C VAL A 203 23.40 14.53 5.71
N PRO A 204 24.73 14.46 5.93
CA PRO A 204 25.27 13.82 7.13
C PRO A 204 24.68 14.42 8.40
N SER A 205 24.33 13.56 9.35
CA SER A 205 23.90 13.99 10.68
C SER A 205 25.11 14.56 11.42
N VAL A 206 25.21 15.89 11.45
CA VAL A 206 26.24 16.57 12.24
C VAL A 206 25.87 16.40 13.71
N ARG A 207 26.67 15.64 14.46
CA ARG A 207 26.61 15.69 15.92
C ARG A 207 27.40 16.93 16.35
N TYR A 208 26.74 17.86 17.03
CA TYR A 208 27.35 19.07 17.60
C TYR A 208 28.30 18.77 18.78
N SER A 209 29.05 17.67 18.76
CA SER A 209 29.93 17.24 19.86
C SER A 209 31.43 17.36 19.58
N ASP A 210 31.83 17.93 18.45
CA ASP A 210 33.24 18.11 18.07
C ASP A 210 33.66 19.58 17.90
N PHE A 211 33.09 20.48 18.72
CA PHE A 211 33.59 21.85 18.93
C PHE A 211 33.79 22.12 20.42
#